data_AF-A0A7I4KFC0-F1
#
_entry.id   AF-A0A7I4KFC0-F1
#
_cell.length_a   1.000
_cell.length_b   1.000
_cell.length_c   1.000
_cell.angle_alpha   90.00
_cell.angle_beta   90.00
_cell.angle_gamma   90.00
#
_symmetry.space_group_name_H-M   'P 1'
#
loop_
_entity.id
_entity.type
_entity.pdbx_description
1 polymer ?
#
loop_
_entity_poly.entity_id
_entity_poly.type
_entity_poly.pdbx_seq_one_letter_code
_entity_poly.pdbx_strand_id
1 'polypeptide(L)'
;MCSKRLRRGYSWKQCYQPGKEDDQDEEEAWLTCAENYECSQECLRRLSNRYKVKCYGKSDCETLARIHDGGANGCRSKDTLPYWNIVKQKCPQC
;
A
#
# COMPACT_ATOMS: atom_id res chain seq x y z
N MET A 1 8.41 -4.25 -2.03
CA MET A 1 8.51 -2.78 -1.80
C MET A 1 9.67 -2.49 -0.84
N CYS A 2 10.60 -1.56 -1.14
CA CYS A 2 11.77 -1.27 -0.25
C CYS A 2 11.49 -0.35 0.95
N SER A 3 10.23 -0.03 1.27
CA SER A 3 9.93 0.67 2.53
C SER A 3 8.66 0.10 3.15
N LYS A 4 8.81 -0.29 4.43
CA LYS A 4 7.87 -1.07 5.23
C LYS A 4 6.84 -0.15 5.92
N ARG A 5 5.77 -0.80 6.36
CA ARG A 5 4.56 -0.30 7.06
C ARG A 5 3.45 0.29 6.19
N LEU A 6 2.25 -0.24 6.40
CA LEU A 6 1.00 0.39 6.00
C LEU A 6 0.91 1.75 6.68
N ARG A 7 0.75 2.84 5.91
CA ARG A 7 0.74 4.21 6.45
C ARG A 7 -0.53 4.57 7.22
N ARG A 8 -1.64 3.88 6.97
CA ARG A 8 -2.98 4.26 7.48
C ARG A 8 -3.85 3.03 7.74
N GLY A 9 -4.51 2.99 8.91
CA GLY A 9 -5.48 1.94 9.24
C GLY A 9 -6.65 1.85 8.25
N TYR A 10 -7.09 2.98 7.70
CA TYR A 10 -8.10 3.00 6.63
C TYR A 10 -7.68 2.19 5.40
N SER A 11 -6.41 2.23 4.99
CA SER A 11 -5.91 1.44 3.86
C SER A 11 -5.93 -0.07 4.17
N TRP A 12 -5.73 -0.45 5.43
CA TRP A 12 -5.82 -1.85 5.87
C TRP A 12 -7.26 -2.39 5.81
N LYS A 13 -8.26 -1.57 6.17
CA LYS A 13 -9.67 -1.94 5.96
C LYS A 13 -10.00 -2.20 4.49
N GLN A 14 -9.40 -1.41 3.59
CA GLN A 14 -9.59 -1.58 2.15
C GLN A 14 -8.94 -2.83 1.55
N CYS A 15 -8.11 -3.55 2.29
CA CYS A 15 -7.51 -4.82 1.85
C CYS A 15 -8.12 -6.04 2.54
N TYR A 16 -9.31 -5.88 3.13
CA TYR A 16 -10.05 -6.93 3.85
C TYR A 16 -9.31 -7.41 5.10
N GLN A 17 -8.67 -6.49 5.81
CA GLN A 17 -8.21 -6.69 7.19
C GLN A 17 -7.42 -8.00 7.40
N PRO A 18 -6.38 -8.28 6.58
CA PRO A 18 -5.63 -9.53 6.69
C PRO A 18 -5.04 -9.68 8.10
N GLY A 19 -5.10 -10.89 8.63
CA GLY A 19 -4.58 -11.24 9.96
C GLY A 19 -5.44 -10.79 11.15
N LYS A 20 -6.63 -10.23 10.91
CA LYS A 20 -7.58 -9.89 11.97
C LYS A 20 -8.37 -11.13 12.39
N GLU A 21 -8.42 -11.40 13.70
CA GLU A 21 -9.35 -12.37 14.28
C GLU A 21 -10.74 -11.72 14.53
N ASP A 22 -11.81 -12.53 14.61
CA ASP A 22 -13.20 -12.03 14.64
C ASP A 22 -13.45 -10.98 15.74
N ASP A 23 -12.99 -11.27 16.96
CA ASP A 23 -13.17 -10.40 18.14
C ASP A 23 -11.99 -9.47 18.43
N GLN A 24 -10.96 -9.44 17.55
CA GLN A 24 -9.80 -8.57 17.75
C GLN A 24 -10.14 -7.10 17.47
N ASP A 25 -9.60 -6.21 18.31
CA ASP A 25 -9.66 -4.77 18.08
C ASP A 25 -9.02 -4.39 16.74
N GLU A 26 -9.67 -3.49 16.00
CA GLU A 26 -9.24 -3.14 14.65
C GLU A 26 -7.93 -2.35 14.63
N GLU A 27 -7.69 -1.52 15.64
CA GLU A 27 -6.46 -0.73 15.74
C GLU A 27 -5.30 -1.66 16.10
N GLU A 28 -5.46 -2.53 17.08
CA GLU A 28 -4.45 -3.55 17.42
C GLU A 28 -4.11 -4.46 16.23
N ALA A 29 -5.13 -4.97 15.53
CA ALA A 29 -4.96 -5.84 14.36
C ALA A 29 -4.23 -5.12 13.21
N TRP A 30 -4.60 -3.85 12.94
CA TRP A 30 -3.89 -3.02 11.97
C TRP A 30 -2.42 -2.83 12.37
N LEU A 31 -2.14 -2.49 13.63
CA LEU A 31 -0.79 -2.23 14.15
C LEU A 31 0.09 -3.46 13.90
N THR A 32 -0.43 -4.62 14.31
CA THR A 32 0.22 -5.92 14.18
C THR A 32 0.50 -6.23 12.70
N CYS A 33 -0.51 -6.09 11.84
CA CYS A 33 -0.34 -6.33 10.41
C CYS A 33 0.64 -5.34 9.75
N ALA A 34 0.68 -4.09 10.21
CA ALA A 34 1.58 -3.09 9.68
C ALA A 34 3.04 -3.38 10.04
N GLU A 35 3.31 -3.96 11.22
CA GLU A 35 4.63 -4.42 11.65
C GLU A 35 5.04 -5.74 11.01
N ASN A 36 4.06 -6.60 10.68
CA ASN A 36 4.31 -7.86 9.99
C ASN A 36 4.58 -7.62 8.49
N TYR A 37 5.75 -8.05 8.03
CA TYR A 37 6.14 -7.87 6.63
C TYR A 37 5.19 -8.58 5.66
N GLU A 38 4.83 -9.83 5.95
CA GLU A 38 3.99 -10.65 5.07
C GLU A 38 2.57 -10.10 5.01
N CYS A 39 1.98 -9.77 6.16
CA CYS A 39 0.63 -9.18 6.24
C CYS A 39 0.56 -7.83 5.51
N SER A 40 1.55 -6.95 5.76
CA SER A 40 1.62 -5.66 5.07
C SER A 40 1.84 -5.80 3.57
N GLN A 41 2.68 -6.73 3.10
CA GLN A 41 2.85 -7.00 1.66
C GLN A 41 1.58 -7.56 1.04
N GLU A 42 0.88 -8.48 1.72
CA GLU A 42 -0.37 -9.02 1.24
C GLU A 42 -1.41 -7.92 1.05
N CYS A 43 -1.58 -7.06 2.07
CA CYS A 43 -2.50 -5.94 2.01
C CYS A 43 -2.19 -5.02 0.82
N LEU A 44 -0.91 -4.67 0.61
CA LEU A 44 -0.48 -3.83 -0.50
C LEU A 44 -0.73 -4.47 -1.86
N ARG A 45 -0.52 -5.78 -2.00
CA ARG A 45 -0.84 -6.53 -3.22
C ARG A 45 -2.33 -6.49 -3.52
N ARG A 46 -3.19 -6.66 -2.50
CA ARG A 46 -4.66 -6.58 -2.63
C ARG A 46 -5.08 -5.16 -3.07
N LEU A 47 -4.56 -4.11 -2.44
CA LEU A 47 -4.85 -2.71 -2.81
C LEU A 47 -4.38 -2.38 -4.23
N SER A 48 -3.16 -2.77 -4.58
CA SER A 48 -2.61 -2.56 -5.92
C SER A 48 -3.47 -3.23 -6.98
N ASN A 49 -3.82 -4.50 -6.81
CA ASN A 49 -4.70 -5.20 -7.75
C ASN A 49 -6.09 -4.56 -7.86
N ARG A 50 -6.65 -4.05 -6.75
CA ARG A 50 -7.94 -3.36 -6.75
C ARG A 50 -7.90 -2.04 -7.52
N TYR A 51 -6.81 -1.28 -7.42
CA TYR A 51 -6.76 0.09 -7.95
C TYR A 51 -5.91 0.26 -9.22
N LYS A 52 -5.09 -0.73 -9.61
CA LYS A 52 -4.22 -0.65 -10.80
C LYS A 52 -4.97 -0.37 -12.10
N VAL A 53 -6.23 -0.79 -12.20
CA VAL A 53 -7.12 -0.50 -13.35
C VAL A 53 -7.34 0.99 -13.59
N LYS A 54 -7.01 1.85 -12.62
CA LYS A 54 -7.09 3.33 -12.76
C LYS A 54 -5.75 3.97 -13.11
N CYS A 55 -4.67 3.17 -13.16
CA CYS A 55 -3.27 3.61 -13.19
C CYS A 55 -2.58 3.31 -14.53
N TYR A 56 -3.31 3.47 -15.65
CA TYR A 56 -2.75 3.24 -16.98
C TYR A 56 -1.44 4.01 -17.24
N GLY A 57 -0.53 3.37 -17.96
CA GLY A 57 0.76 3.94 -18.37
C GLY A 57 1.83 4.03 -17.27
N LYS A 58 1.67 3.31 -16.16
CA LYS A 58 2.62 3.28 -15.04
C LYS A 58 3.17 1.89 -14.84
N SER A 59 4.43 1.79 -14.40
CA SER A 59 5.00 0.52 -13.99
C SER A 59 4.27 -0.03 -12.76
N ASP A 60 4.42 -1.32 -12.50
CA ASP A 60 3.86 -1.95 -11.30
C ASP A 60 4.40 -1.29 -10.02
N CYS A 61 5.69 -0.93 -10.01
CA CYS A 61 6.31 -0.24 -8.89
C CYS A 61 5.80 1.19 -8.70
N GLU A 62 5.63 1.97 -9.77
CA GLU A 62 5.03 3.30 -9.65
C GLU A 62 3.58 3.19 -9.16
N THR A 63 2.81 2.27 -9.74
CA THR A 63 1.41 2.03 -9.37
C THR A 63 1.30 1.68 -7.89
N LEU A 64 2.09 0.71 -7.43
CA LEU A 64 2.11 0.25 -6.05
C LEU A 64 2.56 1.38 -5.09
N ALA A 65 3.63 2.09 -5.40
CA ALA A 65 4.15 3.20 -4.59
C ALA A 65 3.12 4.31 -4.42
N ARG A 66 2.48 4.72 -5.52
CA ARG A 66 1.53 5.82 -5.50
C ARG A 66 0.20 5.42 -4.84
N ILE A 67 -0.25 4.17 -4.98
CA ILE A 67 -1.41 3.64 -4.26
C ILE A 67 -1.13 3.52 -2.75
N HIS A 68 0.08 3.13 -2.36
CA HIS A 68 0.47 3.05 -0.95
C HIS A 68 0.43 4.42 -0.26
N ASP A 69 0.83 5.47 -0.96
CA ASP A 69 0.87 6.83 -0.43
C ASP A 69 -0.50 7.54 -0.49
N GLY A 70 -1.18 7.46 -1.65
CA GLY A 70 -2.40 8.23 -1.94
C GLY A 70 -3.69 7.41 -1.99
N GLY A 71 -3.66 6.12 -1.68
CA GLY A 71 -4.84 5.25 -1.71
C GLY A 71 -5.41 5.04 -3.13
N ALA A 72 -6.73 4.89 -3.23
CA ALA A 72 -7.44 4.48 -4.45
C ALA A 72 -7.17 5.34 -5.71
N ASN A 73 -6.85 6.62 -5.52
CA ASN A 73 -6.57 7.58 -6.58
C ASN A 73 -5.10 8.04 -6.58
N GLY A 74 -4.24 7.45 -5.76
CA GLY A 74 -2.88 7.92 -5.56
C GLY A 74 -2.07 8.01 -6.85
N CYS A 75 -2.22 7.04 -7.76
CA CYS A 75 -1.55 7.05 -9.06
C CYS A 75 -2.05 8.12 -10.05
N ARG A 76 -3.15 8.82 -9.76
CA ARG A 76 -3.67 9.94 -10.56
C ARG A 76 -3.32 11.29 -9.96
N SER A 77 -3.15 11.38 -8.65
CA SER A 77 -2.78 12.63 -7.98
C SER A 77 -1.30 12.94 -8.13
N LYS A 78 -0.96 14.19 -8.50
CA LYS A 78 0.42 14.67 -8.53
C LYS A 78 1.08 14.69 -7.14
N ASP A 79 0.28 14.69 -6.07
CA ASP A 79 0.75 14.76 -4.68
C ASP A 79 1.61 13.55 -4.27
N THR A 80 1.45 12.41 -4.96
CA THR A 80 2.21 11.18 -4.70
C THR A 80 3.51 11.06 -5.51
N LEU A 81 3.77 12.01 -6.43
CA LEU A 81 5.01 12.02 -7.22
C LEU A 81 6.27 12.18 -6.38
N PRO A 82 6.33 13.06 -5.34
CA PRO A 82 7.49 13.14 -4.46
C PRO A 82 7.81 11.81 -3.79
N TYR A 83 6.79 11.09 -3.31
CA TYR A 83 6.97 9.77 -2.72
C TYR A 83 7.50 8.75 -3.74
N TRP A 84 6.92 8.71 -4.94
CA TRP A 84 7.39 7.83 -6.01
C TRP A 84 8.85 8.10 -6.39
N ASN A 85 9.26 9.36 -6.52
CA ASN A 85 10.63 9.71 -6.86
C ASN A 85 11.64 9.19 -5.82
N ILE A 86 11.29 9.23 -4.53
CA ILE A 86 12.09 8.64 -3.46
C ILE A 86 12.16 7.11 -3.59
N VAL A 87 11.02 6.45 -3.84
CA VAL A 87 10.98 4.98 -4.01
C VAL A 87 11.81 4.55 -5.21
N LYS A 88 11.67 5.21 -6.36
CA LYS A 88 12.43 4.94 -7.59
C LYS A 88 13.95 5.02 -7.37
N GLN A 89 14.41 5.95 -6.52
CA GLN A 89 15.83 6.07 -6.19
C GLN A 89 16.30 4.96 -5.23
N LYS A 90 15.48 4.58 -4.24
CA LYS A 90 15.84 3.58 -3.23
C LYS A 90 15.67 2.14 -3.70
N CYS A 91 14.81 1.92 -4.69
CA CYS A 91 14.51 0.64 -5.29
C CYS A 91 14.89 0.67 -6.78
N PRO A 92 16.16 0.49 -7.15
CA PRO A 92 16.57 0.50 -8.56
C PRO A 92 16.06 -0.72 -9.36
N GLN A 93 15.59 -1.76 -8.65
CA GLN A 93 14.95 -2.95 -9.21
C GLN A 93 13.41 -2.76 -9.35
N CYS A 94 12.93 -1.57 -9.03
CA CYS A 94 11.62 -1.02 -9.37
C CYS A 94 11.79 0.01 -10.50
#